data_AF-A0A8H5F8P7-F1
#
_entry.id   AF-A0A8H5F8P7-F1
#
_cell.length_a   1.000
_cell.length_b   1.000
_cell.length_c   1.000
_cell.angle_alpha   90.00
_cell.angle_beta   90.00
_cell.angle_gamma   90.00
#
_symmetry.space_group_name_H-M   'P 1'
#
loop_
_entity.id
_entity.type
_entity.pdbx_description
1 polymer ?
#
loop_
_entity_poly.entity_id
_entity_poly.type
_entity_poly.pdbx_seq_one_letter_code
_entity_poly.pdbx_strand_id
1 'polypeptide(L)'
;MPGASNCTHEEHIAAGLKASINNPNVSDEAKQRASQRLKDAGVAMQSRQVSTHQGKGPNETDAHDHHVIGGLKATLKNPRVSQEAKESARQKLHEFGAFE
;
A
#
# COMPACT_ATOMS: atom_id res chain seq x y z
N MET A 1 -2.47 -16.37 31.02
CA MET A 1 -1.71 -15.37 30.24
C MET A 1 -2.71 -14.43 29.53
N PRO A 2 -3.09 -13.27 30.11
CA PRO A 2 -3.93 -12.29 29.43
C PRO A 2 -3.04 -11.20 28.82
N GLY A 3 -2.87 -11.14 27.49
CA GLY A 3 -1.95 -10.17 26.90
C GLY A 3 -2.04 -9.93 25.38
N ALA A 4 -2.96 -10.57 24.66
CA ALA A 4 -3.06 -10.44 23.20
C ALA A 4 -4.27 -9.64 22.71
N SER A 5 -5.20 -9.26 23.59
CA SER A 5 -6.49 -8.65 23.17
C SER A 5 -6.44 -7.13 22.97
N ASN A 6 -5.42 -6.43 23.47
CA ASN A 6 -5.38 -4.96 23.43
C ASN A 6 -4.76 -4.41 22.14
N CYS A 7 -3.79 -5.10 21.54
CA CYS A 7 -3.12 -4.60 20.33
C CYS A 7 -4.12 -4.48 19.16
N THR A 8 -4.98 -5.49 18.97
CA THR A 8 -5.98 -5.47 17.91
C THR A 8 -7.09 -4.45 18.16
N HIS A 9 -7.45 -4.20 19.43
CA HIS A 9 -8.48 -3.22 19.77
C HIS A 9 -8.07 -1.80 19.37
N GLU A 10 -6.83 -1.42 19.67
CA GLU A 10 -6.28 -0.10 19.30
C GLU A 10 -6.15 0.05 17.78
N GLU A 11 -5.73 -1.02 17.08
CA GLU A 11 -5.68 -1.10 15.61
C GLU A 11 -7.07 -0.88 14.97
N HIS A 12 -8.09 -1.56 15.49
CA HIS A 12 -9.47 -1.42 15.00
C HIS A 12 -10.05 -0.04 15.28
N ILE A 13 -9.76 0.55 16.44
CA ILE A 13 -10.15 1.93 16.76
C ILE A 13 -9.49 2.91 15.79
N ALA A 14 -8.18 2.79 15.56
CA ALA A 14 -7.46 3.65 14.63
C ALA A 14 -8.01 3.54 13.20
N ALA A 15 -8.32 2.31 12.73
CA ALA A 15 -8.94 2.09 11.44
C ALA A 15 -10.34 2.74 11.34
N GLY A 16 -11.17 2.61 12.39
CA GLY A 16 -12.49 3.22 12.46
C GLY A 16 -12.45 4.75 12.44
N LEU A 17 -11.55 5.36 13.24
CA LEU A 17 -11.37 6.82 13.26
C LEU A 17 -10.90 7.34 11.90
N LYS A 18 -10.01 6.62 11.23
CA LYS A 18 -9.55 6.95 9.87
C LYS A 18 -10.70 6.89 8.86
N ALA A 19 -11.59 5.91 8.97
CA ALA A 19 -12.78 5.83 8.12
C ALA A 19 -13.72 7.03 8.37
N SER A 20 -13.95 7.42 9.62
CA SER A 20 -14.77 8.59 9.96
C SER A 20 -14.23 9.91 9.38
N ILE A 21 -12.90 10.09 9.32
CA ILE A 21 -12.27 11.29 8.74
C ILE A 21 -12.57 11.41 7.23
N ASN A 22 -12.56 10.28 6.53
CA ASN A 22 -12.78 10.23 5.08
C ASN A 22 -14.26 10.17 4.69
N ASN A 23 -15.17 9.96 5.65
CA ASN A 23 -16.59 9.88 5.38
C ASN A 23 -17.17 11.29 5.13
N PRO A 24 -17.73 11.58 3.94
CA PRO A 24 -18.33 12.88 3.63
C PRO A 24 -19.59 13.18 4.47
N ASN A 25 -20.23 12.17 5.05
CA ASN A 25 -21.42 12.31 5.89
C ASN A 25 -21.10 12.68 7.36
N VAL A 26 -19.83 12.88 7.69
CA VAL A 26 -19.38 13.23 9.05
C VAL A 26 -19.04 14.72 9.10
N SER A 27 -19.52 15.40 10.15
CA SER A 27 -19.26 16.82 10.39
C SER A 27 -17.77 17.12 10.63
N ASP A 28 -17.33 18.33 10.28
CA ASP A 28 -15.92 18.73 10.41
C ASP A 28 -15.40 18.66 11.85
N GLU A 29 -16.21 19.03 12.84
CA GLU A 29 -15.86 18.90 14.27
C GLU A 29 -15.57 17.44 14.65
N ALA A 30 -16.37 16.50 14.13
CA ALA A 30 -16.20 15.07 14.38
C ALA A 30 -14.94 14.53 13.67
N LYS A 31 -14.63 15.00 12.46
CA LYS A 31 -13.37 14.66 11.76
C LYS A 31 -12.15 15.19 12.51
N GLN A 32 -12.22 16.40 13.06
CA GLN A 32 -11.13 17.00 13.85
C GLN A 32 -10.88 16.19 15.12
N ARG A 33 -11.93 15.83 15.87
CA ARG A 33 -11.78 14.97 17.06
C ARG A 33 -11.27 13.57 16.72
N ALA A 34 -11.75 12.98 15.63
CA ALA A 34 -11.27 11.68 15.15
C ALA A 34 -9.80 11.75 14.76
N SER A 35 -9.37 12.82 14.09
CA SER A 35 -7.97 13.07 13.72
C SER A 35 -7.07 13.23 14.95
N GLN A 36 -7.55 13.93 15.98
CA GLN A 36 -6.79 14.10 17.22
C GLN A 36 -6.58 12.76 17.95
N ARG A 37 -7.64 11.95 18.07
CA ARG A 37 -7.55 10.61 18.67
C ARG A 37 -6.71 9.64 17.84
N LEU A 38 -6.77 9.76 16.51
CA LEU A 38 -5.97 8.93 15.61
C LEU A 38 -4.48 9.27 15.70
N LYS A 39 -4.10 10.53 15.93
CA LYS A 39 -2.70 10.92 16.16
C LYS A 39 -2.17 10.33 17.45
N ASP A 40 -2.94 10.43 18.54
CA ASP A 40 -2.60 9.84 19.83
C ASP A 40 -2.41 8.31 19.74
N ALA A 41 -3.36 7.60 19.12
CA ALA A 41 -3.26 6.16 18.89
C ALA A 41 -2.20 5.77 17.84
N GLY A 42 -2.00 6.60 16.82
CA GLY A 42 -1.05 6.36 15.73
C GLY A 42 0.42 6.47 16.17
N VAL A 43 0.71 7.33 17.16
CA VAL A 43 2.03 7.42 17.80
C VAL A 43 2.38 6.11 18.53
N ALA A 44 1.40 5.39 19.08
CA ALA A 44 1.59 4.07 19.67
C ALA A 44 1.79 2.93 18.64
N MET A 45 1.35 3.13 17.39
CA MET A 45 1.44 2.15 16.29
C MET A 45 2.71 2.29 15.44
N GLN A 46 3.20 3.52 15.23
CA GLN A 46 4.44 3.76 14.48
C GLN A 46 5.67 3.12 15.14
N SER A 47 5.62 2.92 16.46
CA SER A 47 6.67 2.25 17.24
C SER A 47 6.66 0.73 17.10
N ARG A 48 5.67 0.13 16.42
CA ARG A 48 5.49 -1.34 16.31
C ARG A 48 5.49 -1.87 14.88
N GLN A 49 5.69 -1.03 13.87
CA GLN A 49 5.65 -1.46 12.47
C GLN A 49 7.04 -1.89 11.96
N VAL A 50 7.51 -3.03 12.48
CA VAL A 50 8.51 -3.88 11.83
C VAL A 50 7.78 -4.75 10.82
N SER A 51 8.16 -4.62 9.55
CA SER A 51 8.06 -5.66 8.51
C SER A 51 6.68 -6.21 8.11
N THR A 52 5.79 -5.37 7.60
CA THR A 52 4.76 -5.82 6.65
C THR A 52 4.57 -4.75 5.59
N HIS A 53 5.29 -4.89 4.46
CA HIS A 53 5.11 -4.34 3.09
C HIS A 53 4.07 -3.23 2.81
N GLN A 54 3.89 -2.29 3.72
CA GLN A 54 3.13 -1.07 3.54
C GLN A 54 4.13 0.08 3.46
N GLY A 55 5.03 -0.03 2.48
CA GLY A 55 5.83 1.08 1.99
C GLY A 55 4.94 2.03 1.21
N LYS A 56 4.04 2.73 1.90
CA LYS A 56 3.41 3.94 1.38
C LYS A 56 4.46 5.07 1.46
N GLY A 57 5.46 4.99 0.59
CA GLY A 57 6.39 6.06 0.30
C GLY A 57 5.90 6.88 -0.89
N PRO A 58 6.08 8.22 -0.91
CA PRO A 58 5.67 9.06 -2.01
C PRO A 58 6.66 8.90 -3.18
N ASN A 59 6.47 7.84 -3.96
CA ASN A 59 7.00 7.77 -5.31
C ASN A 59 6.00 6.96 -6.14
N GLU A 60 4.85 7.58 -6.42
CA GLU A 60 3.73 7.01 -7.17
C GLU A 60 4.17 6.54 -8.57
N THR A 61 5.21 7.17 -9.12
CA THR A 61 5.91 6.76 -10.34
C THR A 61 6.68 5.45 -10.17
N ASP A 62 7.60 5.38 -9.20
CA ASP A 62 8.49 4.22 -9.02
C ASP A 62 7.73 2.92 -8.67
N ALA A 63 6.69 3.01 -7.83
CA ALA A 63 5.88 1.84 -7.49
C ALA A 63 5.07 1.34 -8.69
N HIS A 64 4.53 2.25 -9.51
CA HIS A 64 3.82 1.89 -10.73
C HIS A 64 4.76 1.16 -11.70
N ASP A 65 5.97 1.68 -11.88
CA ASP A 65 6.96 1.09 -12.78
C ASP A 65 7.38 -0.32 -12.33
N HIS A 66 7.58 -0.55 -11.03
CA HIS A 66 7.88 -1.89 -10.49
C HIS A 66 6.78 -2.92 -10.80
N HIS A 67 5.50 -2.55 -10.65
CA HIS A 67 4.39 -3.45 -10.97
C HIS A 67 4.29 -3.74 -12.47
N VAL A 68 4.50 -2.72 -13.31
CA VAL A 68 4.53 -2.85 -14.77
C VAL A 68 5.66 -3.78 -15.20
N ILE A 69 6.89 -3.55 -14.74
CA ILE A 69 8.06 -4.38 -15.00
C ILE A 69 7.80 -5.84 -14.61
N GLY A 70 7.19 -6.07 -13.44
CA GLY A 70 6.80 -7.41 -12.98
C GLY A 70 5.81 -8.10 -13.92
N GLY A 71 4.77 -7.38 -14.35
CA GLY A 71 3.78 -7.88 -15.31
C GLY A 71 4.40 -8.22 -16.67
N LEU A 72 5.28 -7.36 -17.18
CA LEU A 72 6.00 -7.58 -18.44
C LEU A 72 6.94 -8.81 -18.33
N LYS A 73 7.64 -8.99 -17.21
CA LYS A 73 8.46 -10.19 -16.96
C LYS A 73 7.63 -11.47 -16.91
N ALA A 74 6.44 -11.41 -16.34
CA ALA A 74 5.51 -12.55 -16.32
C ALA A 74 5.04 -12.91 -17.74
N THR A 75 4.75 -11.91 -18.58
CA THR A 75 4.42 -12.11 -20.00
C THR A 75 5.53 -12.86 -20.73
N LEU A 76 6.80 -12.52 -20.52
CA LEU A 76 7.92 -13.24 -21.15
C LEU A 76 7.99 -14.72 -20.77
N LYS A 77 7.67 -15.05 -19.51
CA LYS A 77 7.69 -16.42 -18.99
C LYS A 77 6.45 -17.22 -19.36
N ASN A 78 5.35 -16.57 -19.73
CA ASN A 78 4.12 -17.26 -20.05
C ASN A 78 4.23 -17.98 -21.42
N PRO A 79 4.05 -19.31 -21.49
CA PRO A 79 4.08 -20.04 -22.76
C PRO A 79 2.84 -19.78 -23.63
N ARG A 80 1.74 -19.24 -23.06
CA ARG A 80 0.48 -19.00 -23.77
C ARG A 80 0.41 -17.67 -24.51
N VAL A 81 1.38 -16.78 -24.32
CA VAL A 81 1.38 -15.48 -25.02
C VAL A 81 2.13 -15.56 -26.34
N SER A 82 1.65 -14.82 -27.33
CA SER A 82 2.23 -14.74 -28.68
C SER A 82 3.65 -14.14 -28.65
N GLN A 83 4.45 -14.48 -29.66
CA GLN A 83 5.83 -13.97 -29.76
C GLN A 83 5.89 -12.43 -29.85
N GLU A 84 4.99 -11.83 -30.63
CA GLU A 84 4.88 -10.36 -30.76
C GLU A 84 4.64 -9.66 -29.41
N ALA A 85 3.81 -10.26 -28.54
CA ALA A 85 3.55 -9.74 -27.21
C ALA A 85 4.79 -9.86 -26.29
N LYS A 86 5.61 -10.90 -26.47
CA LYS A 86 6.87 -11.07 -25.74
C LYS A 86 7.91 -10.05 -26.19
N GLU A 87 8.04 -9.81 -27.50
CA GLU A 87 8.96 -8.79 -28.02
C GLU A 87 8.59 -7.40 -27.53
N SER A 88 7.29 -7.05 -27.60
CA SER A 88 6.77 -5.80 -27.06
C SER A 88 7.04 -5.66 -25.56
N ALA A 89 6.90 -6.76 -24.81
CA ALA A 89 7.21 -6.75 -23.38
C ALA A 89 8.71 -6.56 -23.11
N ARG A 90 9.60 -7.20 -23.89
CA ARG A 90 11.06 -7.02 -23.79
C ARG A 90 11.47 -5.57 -24.05
N GLN A 91 10.93 -4.95 -25.09
CA GLN A 91 11.26 -3.58 -25.45
C GLN A 91 10.90 -2.60 -24.32
N LYS A 92 9.69 -2.73 -23.76
CA LYS A 92 9.27 -1.93 -22.59
C LYS A 92 10.15 -2.18 -21.38
N LEU A 93 10.50 -3.44 -21.13
CA LEU A 93 11.41 -3.84 -20.05
C LEU A 93 12.82 -3.21 -20.18
N HIS A 94 13.32 -3.04 -21.40
CA HIS A 94 14.57 -2.35 -21.70
C HIS A 94 14.45 -0.84 -21.51
N GLU A 95 13.33 -0.23 -21.91
CA GLU A 95 13.02 1.18 -21.66
C GLU A 95 12.98 1.51 -20.16
N PHE A 96 12.46 0.59 -19.34
CA PHE A 96 12.48 0.69 -17.88
C PHE A 96 13.82 0.32 -17.23
N GLY A 97 14.86 -0.03 -17.99
CA GLY A 97 16.18 -0.41 -17.46
C GLY A 97 16.18 -1.71 -16.62
N ALA A 98 15.14 -2.54 -16.75
CA ALA A 98 14.94 -3.75 -15.94
C ALA A 98 15.33 -5.04 -16.67
N PHE A 99 15.94 -4.91 -17.84
CA PHE A 99 16.39 -5.96 -18.75
C PHE A 99 17.68 -5.50 -19.45
N GLU A 100 18.83 -5.90 -18.89
CA GLU A 100 20.17 -5.82 -19.50
C GLU A 100 20.52 -7.15 -20.20
#